data_AF-A0A2G1LUW8-F1
#
_entry.id   AF-A0A2G1LUW8-F1
#
_cell.length_a   1.000
_cell.length_b   1.000
_cell.length_c   1.000
_cell.angle_alpha   90.00
_cell.angle_beta   90.00
_cell.angle_gamma   90.00
#
_symmetry.space_group_name_H-M   'P 1'
#
loop_
_entity.id
_entity.type
_entity.pdbx_description
1 polymer ?
#
loop_
_entity_poly.entity_id
_entity_poly.type
_entity_poly.pdbx_seq_one_letter_code
_entity_poly.pdbx_strand_id
1 'polypeptide(L)'
;MTAPAIPSAATAARRNRWAVSFADLLMLLLGFFVLLQATGSQRRDAMLAEVSRQFGGRPARTAIELRAAELFAPGEAMLTPQGQIRLRAAVRPYMQDDRIIELRSQGQDRARQRFDDWDLAAARLGAVARALKAQGIGGDRLLIRGLDQADSADGQGQVIRIAPGETVKP
;
A
#
# COMPACT_ATOMS: atom_id res chain seq x y z
N MET A 1 -17.72 -10.86 -76.09
CA MET A 1 -17.95 -11.85 -75.01
C MET A 1 -16.88 -11.62 -73.94
N THR A 2 -17.22 -11.00 -72.81
CA THR A 2 -16.32 -10.82 -71.67
C THR A 2 -16.99 -11.45 -70.44
N ALA A 3 -16.43 -12.54 -69.94
CA ALA A 3 -16.90 -13.20 -68.73
C ALA A 3 -16.38 -12.46 -67.48
N PRO A 4 -17.14 -12.38 -66.37
CA PRO A 4 -16.68 -11.75 -65.14
C PRO A 4 -15.75 -12.71 -64.36
N ALA A 5 -14.60 -12.20 -63.92
CA ALA A 5 -13.63 -12.94 -63.11
C ALA A 5 -14.12 -13.05 -61.64
N ILE A 6 -14.18 -14.26 -61.09
CA ILE A 6 -14.49 -14.52 -59.68
C ILE A 6 -13.24 -14.23 -58.83
N PRO A 7 -13.30 -13.36 -57.81
CA PRO A 7 -12.14 -13.11 -56.94
C PRO A 7 -11.79 -14.36 -56.13
N SER A 8 -10.56 -14.87 -56.29
CA SER A 8 -10.08 -16.09 -55.62
C SER A 8 -9.89 -15.91 -54.11
N ALA A 9 -10.19 -16.95 -53.32
CA ALA A 9 -10.07 -17.01 -51.86
C ALA A 9 -8.68 -16.60 -51.29
N ALA A 10 -7.64 -16.62 -52.13
CA ALA A 10 -6.28 -16.17 -51.81
C ALA A 10 -6.20 -14.68 -51.42
N THR A 11 -7.15 -13.84 -51.85
CA THR A 11 -7.19 -12.40 -51.51
C THR A 11 -7.65 -12.18 -50.06
N ALA A 12 -8.55 -13.02 -49.53
CA ALA A 12 -9.01 -12.96 -48.14
C ALA A 12 -7.90 -13.40 -47.16
N ALA A 13 -7.16 -14.46 -47.48
CA ALA A 13 -6.07 -14.96 -46.64
C ALA A 13 -4.91 -13.95 -46.46
N ARG A 14 -4.70 -13.05 -47.43
CA ARG A 14 -3.67 -12.00 -47.37
C ARG A 14 -4.00 -10.89 -46.39
N ARG A 15 -5.29 -10.54 -46.24
CA ARG A 15 -5.76 -9.51 -45.27
C ARG A 15 -5.59 -9.96 -43.82
N ASN A 16 -5.60 -11.27 -43.56
CA ASN A 16 -5.60 -11.83 -42.22
C ASN A 16 -4.19 -12.00 -41.63
N ARG A 17 -3.13 -11.77 -42.42
CA ARG A 17 -1.73 -11.89 -41.96
C ARG A 17 -1.26 -10.69 -41.14
N TRP A 18 -1.82 -9.50 -41.36
CA TRP A 18 -1.46 -8.30 -40.61
C TRP A 18 -1.96 -8.34 -39.15
N ALA A 19 -3.04 -9.10 -38.91
CA ALA A 19 -3.56 -9.35 -37.57
C ALA A 19 -2.56 -10.09 -36.67
N VAL A 20 -1.65 -10.90 -37.25
CA VAL A 20 -0.63 -11.64 -36.48
C VAL A 20 0.43 -10.69 -35.92
N SER A 21 0.96 -9.77 -36.74
CA SER A 21 1.93 -8.76 -36.27
C SER A 21 1.30 -7.76 -35.30
N PHE A 22 0.03 -7.41 -35.51
CA PHE A 22 -0.71 -6.58 -34.57
C PHE A 22 -0.91 -7.28 -33.22
N ALA A 23 -1.28 -8.56 -33.23
CA ALA A 23 -1.40 -9.37 -32.02
C ALA A 23 -0.05 -9.51 -31.28
N ASP A 24 1.05 -9.64 -32.02
CA ASP A 24 2.41 -9.68 -31.45
C ASP A 24 2.77 -8.36 -30.75
N LEU A 25 2.48 -7.21 -31.37
CA LEU A 25 2.68 -5.89 -30.76
C LEU A 25 1.83 -5.71 -29.49
N LEU A 26 0.58 -6.18 -29.50
CA LEU A 26 -0.28 -6.18 -28.32
C LEU A 26 0.26 -7.09 -27.21
N MET A 27 0.81 -8.26 -27.55
CA MET A 27 1.44 -9.19 -26.61
C MET A 27 2.70 -8.59 -25.98
N LEU A 28 3.56 -7.94 -26.76
CA LEU A 28 4.74 -7.24 -26.23
C LEU A 28 4.37 -6.06 -25.33
N LEU A 29 3.37 -5.27 -25.73
CA LEU A 29 2.88 -4.15 -24.94
C LEU A 29 2.27 -4.62 -23.61
N LEU A 30 1.44 -5.66 -23.64
CA LEU A 30 0.86 -6.28 -22.44
C LEU A 30 1.96 -6.82 -21.52
N GLY A 31 2.93 -7.56 -22.06
CA GLY A 31 4.07 -8.06 -21.30
C GLY A 31 4.89 -6.95 -20.64
N PHE A 32 5.11 -5.84 -21.36
CA PHE A 32 5.77 -4.66 -20.82
C PHE A 32 4.98 -4.03 -19.67
N PHE A 33 3.67 -3.87 -19.80
CA PHE A 33 2.82 -3.34 -18.73
C PHE A 33 2.79 -4.24 -17.49
N VAL A 34 2.76 -5.57 -17.68
CA VAL A 34 2.85 -6.53 -16.58
C VAL A 34 4.19 -6.41 -15.85
N LEU A 35 5.31 -6.28 -16.58
CA LEU A 35 6.63 -6.07 -15.97
C LEU A 35 6.73 -4.72 -15.24
N LEU A 36 6.16 -3.66 -15.81
CA LEU A 36 6.11 -2.33 -15.19
C LEU A 36 5.28 -2.35 -13.89
N GLN A 37 4.14 -3.06 -13.90
CA GLN A 37 3.28 -3.23 -12.74
C GLN A 37 3.97 -4.05 -11.64
N ALA A 38 4.67 -5.13 -12.02
CA ALA A 38 5.42 -5.96 -11.07
C ALA A 38 6.60 -5.22 -10.41
N THR A 39 7.08 -4.12 -11.01
CA THR A 39 8.15 -3.28 -10.44
C THR A 39 7.59 -2.17 -9.52
N GLY A 40 6.28 -2.18 -9.23
CA GLY A 40 5.56 -1.14 -8.49
C GLY A 40 6.03 -0.91 -7.03
N SER A 41 5.96 0.37 -6.62
CA SER A 41 6.18 0.98 -5.29
C SER A 41 7.46 0.63 -4.52
N GLN A 42 7.61 -0.61 -4.04
CA GLN A 42 8.64 -1.03 -3.06
C GLN A 42 10.06 -0.66 -3.49
N ARG A 43 10.39 -0.89 -4.77
CA ARG A 43 11.75 -0.68 -5.29
C ARG A 43 12.08 0.81 -5.43
N ARG A 44 11.09 1.69 -5.63
CA ARG A 44 11.31 3.15 -5.69
C ARG A 44 11.47 3.74 -4.30
N ASP A 45 10.61 3.37 -3.35
CA ASP A 45 10.63 3.92 -2.00
C ASP A 45 11.89 3.49 -1.24
N ALA A 46 12.29 2.22 -1.37
CA ALA A 46 13.54 1.72 -0.79
C ALA A 46 14.78 2.43 -1.38
N MET A 47 14.79 2.67 -2.69
CA MET A 47 15.90 3.34 -3.38
C MET A 47 15.97 4.84 -3.01
N LEU A 48 14.82 5.52 -2.91
CA LEU A 48 14.74 6.92 -2.44
C LEU A 48 15.15 7.06 -0.98
N ALA A 49 14.72 6.14 -0.11
CA ALA A 49 15.13 6.12 1.29
C ALA A 49 16.65 5.89 1.45
N GLU A 50 17.27 5.07 0.58
CA GLU A 50 18.72 4.86 0.58
C GLU A 50 19.48 6.09 0.06
N VAL A 51 19.03 6.67 -1.04
CA VAL A 51 19.61 7.90 -1.62
C VAL A 51 19.53 9.06 -0.61
N SER A 52 18.39 9.27 0.04
CA SER A 52 18.24 10.33 1.05
C SER A 52 19.16 10.16 2.26
N ARG A 53 19.49 8.91 2.63
CA ARG A 53 20.43 8.58 3.70
C ARG A 53 21.86 8.95 3.31
N GLN A 54 22.23 8.72 2.05
CA GLN A 54 23.54 9.11 1.51
C GLN A 54 23.73 10.63 1.39
N PHE A 55 22.66 11.39 1.11
CA PHE A 55 22.73 12.84 0.94
C PHE A 55 22.56 13.67 2.22
N GLY A 56 22.75 13.07 3.41
CA GLY A 56 22.72 13.81 4.68
C GLY A 56 21.32 14.26 5.10
N GLY A 57 20.27 13.67 4.54
CA GLY A 57 18.93 13.79 5.10
C GLY A 57 18.98 13.30 6.54
N ARG A 58 18.64 14.18 7.50
CA ARG A 58 18.36 13.76 8.88
C ARG A 58 17.55 12.46 8.79
N PRO A 59 17.96 11.36 9.46
CA PRO A 59 17.26 10.09 9.31
C PRO A 59 15.78 10.39 9.52
N ALA A 60 14.99 10.23 8.46
CA ALA A 60 13.54 10.29 8.60
C ALA A 60 13.25 9.31 9.73
N ARG A 61 12.73 9.82 10.85
CA ARG A 61 12.52 9.01 12.05
C ARG A 61 11.87 7.72 11.60
N THR A 62 12.51 6.59 11.91
CA THR A 62 12.13 5.30 11.36
C THR A 62 10.66 5.07 11.65
N ALA A 63 9.91 4.73 10.60
CA ALA A 63 8.53 4.30 10.77
C ALA A 63 8.50 3.17 11.81
N ILE A 64 7.59 3.26 12.76
CA ILE A 64 7.37 2.21 13.74
C ILE A 64 6.28 1.31 13.19
N GLU A 65 6.55 0.01 13.16
CA GLU A 65 5.60 -1.01 12.77
C GLU A 65 5.24 -1.85 14.00
N LEU A 66 3.95 -1.94 14.28
CA LEU A 66 3.39 -2.68 15.41
C LEU A 66 2.37 -3.67 14.89
N ARG A 67 2.51 -4.96 15.21
CA ARG A 67 1.48 -5.94 14.84
C ARG A 67 0.17 -5.65 15.57
N ALA A 68 -0.97 -5.78 14.90
CA ALA A 68 -2.27 -5.58 15.53
C ALA A 68 -2.53 -6.63 16.63
N ALA A 69 -2.12 -7.89 16.42
CA ALA A 69 -2.21 -8.95 17.41
C ALA A 69 -1.47 -8.66 18.73
N GLU A 70 -0.50 -7.75 18.69
CA GLU A 70 0.30 -7.31 19.84
C GLU A 70 -0.32 -6.12 20.59
N LEU A 71 -1.33 -5.48 19.99
CA LEU A 71 -1.96 -4.26 20.49
C LEU A 71 -3.41 -4.51 20.93
N PHE A 72 -4.14 -5.34 20.19
CA PHE A 72 -5.59 -5.48 20.30
C PHE A 72 -6.01 -6.84 20.84
N ALA A 73 -7.20 -6.91 21.42
CA ALA A 73 -7.85 -8.18 21.69
C ALA A 73 -8.13 -8.93 20.36
N PRO A 74 -8.08 -10.27 20.34
CA PRO A 74 -8.29 -11.05 19.12
C PRO A 74 -9.66 -10.76 18.49
N GLY A 75 -9.67 -10.40 17.20
CA GLY A 75 -10.91 -10.08 16.48
C GLY A 75 -11.57 -8.75 16.85
N GLU A 76 -10.97 -7.95 17.74
CA GLU A 76 -11.58 -6.71 18.23
C GLU A 76 -10.70 -5.47 17.94
N ALA A 77 -11.32 -4.29 17.97
CA ALA A 77 -10.64 -3.00 17.91
C ALA A 77 -10.33 -2.42 19.31
N MET A 78 -10.32 -3.27 20.34
CA MET A 78 -10.06 -2.89 21.72
C MET A 78 -8.58 -3.08 22.07
N LEU A 79 -7.89 -1.99 22.46
CA LEU A 79 -6.49 -2.08 22.90
C LEU A 79 -6.39 -2.83 24.23
N THR A 80 -5.52 -3.83 24.30
CA THR A 80 -5.22 -4.52 25.57
C THR A 80 -4.38 -3.64 26.49
N PRO A 81 -4.33 -3.91 27.81
CA PRO A 81 -3.46 -3.16 28.72
C PRO A 81 -1.97 -3.20 28.30
N GLN A 82 -1.48 -4.37 27.85
CA GLN A 82 -0.13 -4.51 27.31
C GLN A 82 0.04 -3.74 26.00
N GLY A 83 -0.95 -3.79 25.11
CA GLY A 83 -0.97 -3.04 23.86
C GLY A 83 -0.90 -1.54 24.07
N GLN A 84 -1.61 -1.00 25.07
CA GLN A 84 -1.53 0.42 25.44
C GLN A 84 -0.13 0.80 25.93
N ILE A 85 0.52 -0.03 26.75
CA ILE A 85 1.88 0.20 27.23
C ILE A 85 2.86 0.21 26.05
N ARG A 86 2.75 -0.78 25.15
CA ARG A 86 3.58 -0.90 23.95
C ARG A 86 3.40 0.31 23.03
N LEU A 87 2.15 0.69 22.73
CA LEU A 87 1.85 1.84 21.89
C LEU A 87 2.43 3.14 22.48
N ARG A 88 2.26 3.35 23.78
CA ARG A 88 2.84 4.51 24.49
C ARG A 88 4.36 4.55 24.43
N ALA A 89 5.01 3.40 24.62
CA ALA A 89 6.47 3.31 24.52
C ALA A 89 6.95 3.60 23.10
N ALA A 90 6.25 3.08 22.09
CA ALA A 90 6.54 3.31 20.68
C ALA A 90 6.43 4.78 20.30
N VAL A 91 5.40 5.51 20.76
CA VAL A 91 5.17 6.89 20.29
C VAL A 91 5.93 7.96 21.05
N ARG A 92 6.62 7.61 22.15
CA ARG A 92 7.44 8.56 22.94
C ARG A 92 8.36 9.46 22.10
N PRO A 93 9.09 8.96 21.08
CA PRO A 93 9.93 9.81 20.25
C PRO A 93 9.11 10.91 19.56
N TYR A 94 7.93 10.58 19.05
CA TYR A 94 7.06 11.50 18.29
C TYR A 94 6.42 12.60 19.15
N MET A 95 6.40 12.44 20.48
CA MET A 95 5.86 13.45 21.39
C MET A 95 6.76 14.68 21.55
N GLN A 96 8.06 14.56 21.26
CA GLN A 96 9.03 15.64 21.42
C GLN A 96 9.19 16.53 20.17
N ASP A 97 8.42 16.24 19.12
CA ASP A 97 8.49 16.91 17.82
C ASP A 97 7.08 17.39 17.47
N ASP A 98 6.95 18.44 16.66
CA ASP A 98 5.67 18.99 16.20
C ASP A 98 5.29 18.58 14.77
N ARG A 99 6.09 17.71 14.14
CA ARG A 99 5.78 17.15 12.83
C ARG A 99 4.47 16.36 12.82
N ILE A 100 3.86 16.32 11.63
CA ILE A 100 2.72 15.45 11.30
C ILE A 100 3.15 14.00 11.51
N ILE A 101 2.23 13.19 12.02
CA ILE A 101 2.38 11.76 12.22
C ILE A 101 1.35 11.07 11.34
N GLU A 102 1.86 10.22 10.48
CA GLU A 102 1.09 9.45 9.54
C GLU A 102 0.80 8.05 10.10
N LEU A 103 -0.49 7.70 10.11
CA LEU A 103 -1.02 6.40 10.53
C LEU A 103 -1.48 5.64 9.28
N ARG A 104 -0.93 4.43 9.11
CA ARG A 104 -1.33 3.48 8.07
C ARG A 104 -1.56 2.10 8.66
N SER A 105 -2.46 1.36 8.04
CA SER A 105 -2.61 -0.07 8.28
C SER A 105 -2.08 -0.81 7.05
N GLN A 106 -1.20 -1.78 7.25
CA GLN A 106 -0.72 -2.70 6.22
C GLN A 106 -1.25 -4.10 6.54
N GLY A 107 -1.79 -4.80 5.55
CA GLY A 107 -2.38 -6.13 5.80
C GLY A 107 -3.70 -6.12 6.55
N GLN A 108 -4.28 -7.31 6.65
CA GLN A 108 -5.53 -7.58 7.36
C GLN A 108 -5.43 -8.94 8.04
N ASP A 109 -5.98 -9.06 9.25
CA ASP A 109 -6.12 -10.36 9.91
C ASP A 109 -7.23 -11.12 9.19
N ARG A 110 -6.89 -12.15 8.40
CA ARG A 110 -7.92 -12.94 7.70
C ARG A 110 -8.72 -13.78 8.69
N ALA A 111 -9.94 -13.35 9.00
CA ALA A 111 -11.03 -14.26 9.35
C ALA A 111 -11.71 -14.72 8.05
N ARG A 112 -12.40 -15.87 8.03
CA ARG A 112 -12.97 -16.46 6.80
C ARG A 112 -14.18 -15.70 6.22
N GLN A 113 -14.26 -14.37 6.36
CA GLN A 113 -15.40 -13.58 5.90
C GLN A 113 -14.93 -12.29 5.20
N ARG A 114 -15.37 -12.14 3.94
CA ARG A 114 -14.83 -11.20 2.92
C ARG A 114 -14.98 -9.72 3.27
N PHE A 115 -15.80 -9.37 4.27
CA PHE A 115 -16.17 -7.97 4.57
C PHE A 115 -15.81 -7.52 6.00
N ASP A 116 -15.52 -8.44 6.93
CA ASP A 116 -15.28 -8.11 8.34
C ASP A 116 -13.83 -7.69 8.62
N ASP A 117 -12.87 -8.26 7.88
CA ASP A 117 -11.44 -7.99 8.10
C ASP A 117 -11.06 -6.53 7.82
N TRP A 118 -11.67 -5.93 6.79
CA TRP A 118 -11.40 -4.54 6.41
C TRP A 118 -11.96 -3.56 7.44
N ASP A 119 -13.18 -3.79 7.91
CA ASP A 119 -13.82 -2.93 8.91
C ASP A 119 -13.09 -3.04 10.26
N LEU A 120 -12.72 -4.26 10.65
CA LEU A 120 -11.90 -4.49 11.83
C LEU A 120 -10.55 -3.76 11.74
N ALA A 121 -9.88 -3.84 10.58
CA ALA A 121 -8.61 -3.16 10.39
C ALA A 121 -8.76 -1.63 10.45
N ALA A 122 -9.82 -1.08 9.84
CA ALA A 122 -10.15 0.35 9.91
C ALA A 122 -10.45 0.79 11.35
N ALA A 123 -11.27 0.03 12.07
CA ALA A 123 -11.65 0.29 13.45
C ALA A 123 -10.43 0.31 14.37
N ARG A 124 -9.49 -0.62 14.18
CA ARG A 124 -8.21 -0.68 14.91
C ARG A 124 -7.32 0.52 14.62
N LEU A 125 -7.19 0.91 13.35
CA LEU A 125 -6.42 2.10 12.99
C LEU A 125 -7.01 3.36 13.65
N GLY A 126 -8.35 3.49 13.66
CA GLY A 126 -9.05 4.56 14.36
C GLY A 126 -8.91 4.50 15.89
N ALA A 127 -8.82 3.31 16.48
CA ALA A 127 -8.55 3.14 17.90
C ALA A 127 -7.12 3.58 18.27
N VAL A 128 -6.12 3.29 17.43
CA VAL A 128 -4.76 3.82 17.60
C VAL A 128 -4.78 5.35 17.54
N ALA A 129 -5.41 5.95 16.54
CA ALA A 129 -5.48 7.41 16.41
C ALA A 129 -6.10 8.08 17.66
N ARG A 130 -7.19 7.51 18.18
CA ARG A 130 -7.83 7.97 19.43
C ARG A 130 -6.92 7.83 20.64
N ALA A 131 -6.20 6.71 20.76
CA ALA A 131 -5.25 6.48 21.84
C ALA A 131 -4.08 7.48 21.80
N LEU A 132 -3.56 7.79 20.61
CA LEU A 132 -2.50 8.79 20.45
C LEU A 132 -2.96 10.19 20.82
N LYS A 133 -4.18 10.57 20.42
CA LYS A 133 -4.80 11.84 20.84
C LYS A 133 -4.95 11.91 22.36
N ALA A 134 -5.41 10.83 23.00
CA ALA A 134 -5.53 10.75 24.46
C ALA A 134 -4.18 10.83 25.20
N GLN A 135 -3.08 10.45 24.53
CA GLN A 135 -1.73 10.60 25.08
C GLN A 135 -1.15 12.01 24.91
N GLY A 136 -1.87 12.94 24.27
CA GLY A 136 -1.46 14.34 24.13
C GLY A 136 -0.89 14.71 22.77
N ILE A 137 -0.97 13.83 21.76
CA ILE A 137 -0.64 14.20 20.38
C ILE A 137 -1.79 15.06 19.81
N GLY A 138 -1.45 16.25 19.32
CA GLY A 138 -2.40 17.16 18.69
C GLY A 138 -3.17 16.47 17.55
N GLY A 139 -4.50 16.63 17.53
CA GLY A 139 -5.34 15.97 16.52
C GLY A 139 -5.07 16.47 15.10
N ASP A 140 -4.66 17.73 14.98
CA ASP A 140 -4.16 18.39 13.77
C ASP A 140 -2.86 17.78 13.23
N ARG A 141 -2.08 17.14 14.10
CA ARG A 141 -0.84 16.47 13.74
C ARG A 141 -1.03 15.02 13.32
N LEU A 142 -2.20 14.42 13.56
CA LEU A 142 -2.47 13.03 13.21
C LEU A 142 -3.13 12.93 11.83
N LEU A 143 -2.44 12.30 10.88
CA LEU A 143 -2.94 12.06 9.53
C LEU A 143 -3.18 10.56 9.32
N ILE A 144 -4.43 10.16 9.09
CA ILE A 144 -4.77 8.77 8.73
C ILE A 144 -4.78 8.67 7.20
N ARG A 145 -3.85 7.90 6.62
CA ARG A 145 -3.79 7.70 5.15
C ARG A 145 -4.65 6.55 4.67
N GLY A 146 -5.00 5.62 5.55
CA GLY A 146 -5.88 4.50 5.25
C GLY A 146 -5.21 3.14 5.31
N LEU A 147 -5.83 2.19 4.63
CA LEU A 147 -5.47 0.78 4.57
C LEU A 147 -4.70 0.52 3.29
N ASP A 148 -3.42 0.20 3.42
CA ASP A 148 -2.59 -0.20 2.30
C ASP A 148 -2.73 -1.70 2.07
N GLN A 149 -3.33 -2.06 0.94
CA GLN A 149 -3.55 -3.45 0.55
C GLN A 149 -2.34 -4.02 -0.20
N ALA A 150 -1.49 -3.16 -0.79
CA ALA A 150 -0.47 -3.54 -1.75
C ALA A 150 0.64 -4.43 -1.16
N ASP A 151 0.90 -4.30 0.15
CA ASP A 151 2.00 -4.98 0.85
C ASP A 151 1.55 -6.01 1.89
N SER A 152 0.34 -6.54 1.75
CA SER A 152 -0.12 -7.63 2.62
C SER A 152 0.66 -8.90 2.26
N ALA A 153 1.86 -9.07 2.81
CA ALA A 153 2.56 -10.35 2.76
C ALA A 153 1.64 -11.40 3.40
N ASP A 154 1.12 -12.32 2.59
CA ASP A 154 0.13 -13.29 3.00
C ASP A 154 0.55 -13.97 4.31
N GLY A 155 -0.30 -13.89 5.33
CA GLY A 155 -0.10 -14.53 6.64
C GLY A 155 0.55 -13.68 7.73
N GLN A 156 0.97 -12.44 7.46
CA GLN A 156 1.58 -11.58 8.50
C GLN A 156 0.57 -10.83 9.39
N GLY A 157 -0.72 -10.91 9.05
CA GLY A 157 -1.80 -10.21 9.75
C GLY A 157 -1.76 -8.70 9.52
N GLN A 158 -2.53 -7.96 10.31
CA GLN A 158 -2.54 -6.50 10.26
C GLN A 158 -1.33 -5.90 11.00
N VAL A 159 -0.67 -4.93 10.38
CA VAL A 159 0.43 -4.13 10.94
C VAL A 159 0.02 -2.66 10.95
N ILE A 160 0.15 -2.00 12.11
CA ILE A 160 -0.04 -0.56 12.26
C ILE A 160 1.32 0.12 12.08
N ARG A 161 1.43 0.95 11.04
CA ARG A 161 2.61 1.75 10.75
C ARG A 161 2.39 3.19 11.19
N ILE A 162 3.29 3.69 12.03
CA ILE A 162 3.33 5.06 12.55
C ILE A 162 4.62 5.71 12.04
N ALA A 163 4.50 6.69 11.15
CA ALA A 163 5.64 7.33 10.51
C ALA A 163 5.56 8.86 10.63
N PRO A 164 6.68 9.59 10.56
CA PRO A 164 6.61 11.02 10.33
C PRO A 164 5.97 11.28 8.96
N GLY A 165 4.96 12.16 8.93
CA GLY A 165 4.34 12.60 7.69
C GLY A 165 5.29 13.50 6.91
N GLU A 166 5.26 13.38 5.58
CA GLU A 166 5.89 14.39 4.73
C GLU A 166 5.18 15.73 4.92
N THR A 167 5.96 16.79 5.12
CA THR A 167 5.41 18.14 5.14
C THR A 167 4.93 18.46 3.73
N VAL A 168 3.61 18.49 3.53
CA VAL A 168 3.04 19.07 2.31
C VAL A 168 3.32 20.56 2.42
N LYS A 169 4.37 21.03 1.73
CA LYS A 169 4.62 22.46 1.59
C LYS A 169 3.45 23.04 0.76
N PRO A 170 2.83 24.14 1.22
CA PRO A 170 1.72 24.77 0.48
C PRO A 170 2.17 25.27 -0.89
#